data_AF-A0A2E7I8I9-F1
#
_entry.id   AF-A0A2E7I8I9-F1
#
_cell.length_a   1.000
_cell.length_b   1.000
_cell.length_c   1.000
_cell.angle_alpha   90.00
_cell.angle_beta   90.00
_cell.angle_gamma   90.00
#
_symmetry.space_group_name_H-M   'P 1'
#
loop_
_entity.id
_entity.type
_entity.pdbx_description
1 polymer ?
#
loop_
_entity_poly.entity_id
_entity_poly.type
_entity_poly.pdbx_seq_one_letter_code
_entity_poly.pdbx_strand_id
1 'polypeptide(L)'
;MTELELKNRFWVMKKLPDGNDFESALEIREENKLIIPEGCFVTKNKYLSMDAGTRMYMTERKDSYQPPIPVGEKLMGTVLGEIIESNHPEYKKGDVLRSYGQWSDYSVVDPTEMYPSKVNI
;
A
#
# COMPACT_ATOMS: atom_id res chain seq x y z
N MET A 1 -9.38 -2.84 17.60
CA MET A 1 -9.61 -2.60 16.16
C MET A 1 -10.42 -1.33 16.02
N THR A 2 -10.01 -0.44 15.11
CA THR A 2 -10.63 0.88 14.90
C THR A 2 -11.16 0.95 13.47
N GLU A 3 -12.33 1.54 13.29
CA GLU A 3 -12.88 1.83 11.96
C GLU A 3 -12.67 3.31 11.64
N LEU A 4 -12.15 3.58 10.45
CA LEU A 4 -11.87 4.94 9.97
C LEU A 4 -12.66 5.20 8.69
N GLU A 5 -13.69 6.03 8.80
CA GLU A 5 -14.51 6.46 7.66
C GLU A 5 -13.75 7.53 6.86
N LEU A 6 -13.34 7.18 5.65
CA LEU A 6 -12.69 8.08 4.70
C LEU A 6 -12.78 7.50 3.30
N LYS A 7 -12.74 8.37 2.28
CA LYS A 7 -12.65 7.92 0.90
C LYS A 7 -11.19 7.59 0.55
N ASN A 8 -10.88 6.32 0.33
CA ASN A 8 -9.56 5.85 -0.10
C ASN A 8 -9.61 5.36 -1.55
N ARG A 9 -8.87 6.01 -2.45
CA ARG A 9 -8.64 5.49 -3.80
C ARG A 9 -7.39 4.63 -3.80
N PHE A 10 -7.42 3.51 -4.51
CA PHE A 10 -6.30 2.58 -4.59
C PHE A 10 -6.24 1.88 -5.94
N TRP A 11 -5.02 1.56 -6.38
CA TRP A 11 -4.79 0.77 -7.58
C TRP A 11 -4.94 -0.72 -7.31
N VAL A 12 -5.54 -1.45 -8.25
CA VAL A 12 -5.62 -2.91 -8.22
C VAL A 12 -5.13 -3.55 -9.52
N MET A 13 -4.73 -4.81 -9.43
CA MET A 13 -4.54 -5.69 -10.59
C MET A 13 -5.90 -6.14 -11.12
N LYS A 14 -6.42 -5.52 -12.18
CA LYS A 14 -7.67 -5.94 -12.83
C LYS A 14 -7.53 -7.26 -13.58
N LYS A 15 -6.38 -7.43 -14.22
CA LYS A 15 -5.94 -8.64 -14.94
C LYS A 15 -4.43 -8.59 -15.07
N LEU A 16 -3.83 -9.65 -15.59
CA LEU A 16 -2.42 -9.61 -15.99
C LEU A 16 -2.25 -8.71 -17.23
N PRO A 17 -1.19 -7.89 -17.30
CA PRO A 17 -0.85 -7.09 -18.47
C PRO A 17 -0.45 -7.99 -19.64
N ASP A 18 -0.91 -7.65 -20.84
CA ASP A 18 -0.39 -8.21 -22.08
C ASP A 18 0.80 -7.37 -22.55
N GLY A 19 2.01 -7.91 -22.40
CA GLY A 19 3.26 -7.19 -22.70
C GLY A 19 3.46 -5.93 -21.84
N ASN A 20 3.18 -4.76 -22.42
CA ASN A 20 3.30 -3.44 -21.77
C ASN A 20 1.93 -2.75 -21.58
N ASP A 21 0.82 -3.42 -21.90
CA ASP A 21 -0.51 -2.84 -21.74
C ASP A 21 -0.95 -2.84 -20.27
N PHE A 22 -0.34 -1.96 -19.48
CA PHE A 22 -0.68 -1.75 -18.07
C PHE A 22 -1.95 -0.92 -17.89
N GLU A 23 -2.30 -0.09 -18.87
CA GLU A 23 -3.50 0.74 -18.81
C GLU A 23 -4.76 -0.14 -18.76
N SER A 24 -4.81 -1.22 -19.54
CA SER A 24 -5.94 -2.15 -19.47
C SER A 24 -5.88 -3.11 -18.28
N ALA A 25 -4.70 -3.28 -17.67
CA ALA A 25 -4.44 -4.23 -16.59
C ALA A 25 -4.65 -3.66 -15.20
N LEU A 26 -4.53 -2.33 -15.04
CA LEU A 26 -4.64 -1.64 -13.77
C LEU A 26 -5.90 -0.78 -13.74
N GLU A 27 -6.55 -0.70 -12.60
CA GLU A 27 -7.67 0.23 -12.40
C GLU A 27 -7.64 0.83 -11.01
N ILE A 28 -8.21 2.03 -10.88
CA ILE A 28 -8.43 2.66 -9.58
C ILE A 28 -9.80 2.20 -9.07
N ARG A 29 -9.82 1.73 -7.83
CA ARG A 29 -11.04 1.46 -7.06
C ARG A 29 -11.09 2.36 -5.83
N GLU A 30 -12.26 2.38 -5.19
CA GLU A 30 -12.53 3.21 -4.03
C GLU A 30 -13.15 2.38 -2.91
N GLU A 31 -12.80 2.71 -1.67
CA GLU A 31 -13.47 2.23 -0.46
C GLU A 31 -13.72 3.43 0.46
N ASN A 32 -14.79 3.37 1.26
CA ASN A 32 -15.19 4.48 2.14
C ASN A 32 -14.80 4.25 3.61
N LYS A 33 -14.11 3.14 3.89
CA LYS A 33 -13.77 2.73 5.24
C LYS A 33 -12.48 1.93 5.26
N LEU A 34 -11.64 2.19 6.26
CA LEU A 34 -10.48 1.38 6.60
C LEU A 34 -10.67 0.74 7.97
N ILE A 35 -10.19 -0.49 8.09
CA ILE A 35 -10.10 -1.21 9.36
C ILE A 35 -8.65 -1.16 9.82
N ILE A 36 -8.45 -0.71 11.05
CA ILE A 36 -7.13 -0.62 11.69
C ILE A 36 -7.09 -1.71 12.77
N PRO A 37 -6.38 -2.83 12.53
CA PRO A 37 -6.15 -3.84 13.57
C PRO A 37 -5.40 -3.27 14.78
N GLU A 38 -5.33 -4.06 15.85
CA GLU A 38 -4.45 -3.75 16.98
C GLU A 38 -2.98 -3.74 16.53
N GLY A 39 -2.18 -2.82 17.04
CA GLY A 39 -0.77 -2.67 16.63
C GLY A 39 -0.55 -2.09 15.23
N CYS A 40 -1.60 -1.87 14.44
CA CYS A 40 -1.49 -1.23 13.12
C CYS A 40 -1.78 0.27 13.19
N PHE A 41 -1.46 0.97 12.10
CA PHE A 41 -1.76 2.40 11.94
C PHE A 41 -2.10 2.73 10.48
N VAL A 42 -2.64 3.92 10.23
CA VAL A 42 -2.98 4.40 8.88
C VAL A 42 -2.12 5.58 8.50
N THR A 43 -1.45 5.50 7.35
CA THR A 43 -0.77 6.62 6.73
C THR A 43 -1.64 7.26 5.65
N LYS A 44 -1.58 8.58 5.53
CA LYS A 44 -1.94 9.30 4.30
C LYS A 44 -0.70 9.38 3.43
N ASN A 45 -0.73 8.70 2.30
CA ASN A 45 0.41 8.60 1.40
C ASN A 45 0.59 9.90 0.64
N LYS A 46 1.81 10.44 0.67
CA LYS A 46 2.20 11.66 -0.06
C LYS A 46 2.93 11.32 -1.34
N TYR A 47 3.71 10.24 -1.33
CA TYR A 47 4.47 9.75 -2.47
C TYR A 47 4.42 8.24 -2.57
N LEU A 48 4.41 7.73 -3.80
CA LEU A 48 4.54 6.33 -4.14
C LEU A 48 5.88 6.12 -4.87
N SER A 49 6.65 5.10 -4.50
CA SER A 49 7.80 4.65 -5.28
C SER A 49 7.31 3.77 -6.43
N MET A 50 7.72 4.11 -7.65
CA MET A 50 7.44 3.33 -8.85
C MET A 50 8.71 2.61 -9.28
N ASP A 51 8.94 1.43 -8.72
CA ASP A 51 10.14 0.64 -8.99
C ASP A 51 9.92 -0.23 -10.24
N ALA A 52 10.90 -0.27 -11.15
CA ALA A 52 10.83 -1.14 -12.33
C ALA A 52 10.65 -2.62 -11.96
N GLY A 53 11.11 -3.02 -10.77
CA GLY A 53 10.92 -4.36 -10.21
C GLY A 53 9.45 -4.73 -9.98
N THR A 54 8.57 -3.77 -9.66
CA THR A 54 7.14 -4.03 -9.43
C THR A 54 6.47 -4.69 -10.63
N ARG A 55 6.93 -4.35 -11.84
CA ARG A 55 6.48 -4.98 -13.09
C ARG A 55 6.65 -6.51 -13.06
N MET A 56 7.73 -7.01 -12.46
CA MET A 56 8.01 -8.45 -12.45
C MET A 56 6.98 -9.22 -11.63
N TYR A 57 6.34 -8.56 -10.66
CA TYR A 57 5.31 -9.17 -9.82
C TYR A 57 3.91 -9.10 -10.46
N MET A 58 3.76 -8.35 -11.55
CA MET A 58 2.53 -8.30 -12.35
C MET A 58 2.50 -9.41 -13.41
N THR A 59 3.08 -10.57 -13.12
CA THR A 59 3.16 -11.74 -14.03
C THR A 59 2.93 -13.03 -13.23
N GLU A 60 2.73 -14.17 -13.90
CA GLU A 60 2.54 -15.47 -13.21
C GLU A 60 3.83 -16.11 -12.67
N ARG A 61 4.96 -15.42 -12.77
CA ARG A 61 6.27 -15.98 -12.44
C ARG A 61 6.40 -16.31 -10.96
N LYS A 62 6.97 -17.47 -10.61
CA LYS A 62 7.13 -17.93 -9.21
C LYS A 62 8.59 -18.00 -8.76
N ASP A 63 9.52 -17.70 -9.66
CA ASP A 63 10.98 -17.76 -9.50
C ASP A 63 11.55 -16.43 -8.96
N SER A 64 10.87 -15.82 -7.98
CA SER A 64 11.19 -14.50 -7.44
C SER A 64 11.10 -14.52 -5.91
N TYR A 65 11.89 -13.67 -5.23
CA TYR A 65 11.82 -13.51 -3.77
C TYR A 65 10.49 -12.91 -3.30
N GLN A 66 9.77 -12.24 -4.19
CA GLN A 66 8.45 -11.67 -3.96
C GLN A 66 7.44 -12.36 -4.89
N PRO A 67 6.30 -12.84 -4.35
CA PRO A 67 5.30 -13.55 -5.14
C PRO A 67 4.57 -12.63 -6.14
N PRO A 68 3.91 -13.21 -7.17
CA PRO A 68 2.96 -12.50 -8.01
C PRO A 68 1.90 -11.74 -7.23
N ILE A 69 1.50 -10.58 -7.75
CA ILE A 69 0.34 -9.84 -7.26
C ILE A 69 -0.91 -10.51 -7.84
N PRO A 70 -1.81 -11.07 -7.01
CA PRO A 70 -3.02 -11.70 -7.50
C PRO A 70 -3.96 -10.71 -8.18
N VAL A 71 -4.73 -11.19 -9.15
CA VAL A 71 -5.80 -10.41 -9.76
C VAL A 71 -6.87 -10.09 -8.71
N GLY A 72 -7.31 -8.84 -8.66
CA GLY A 72 -8.24 -8.29 -7.68
C GLY A 72 -7.57 -7.61 -6.50
N GLU A 73 -6.28 -7.86 -6.27
CA GLU A 73 -5.55 -7.33 -5.11
C GLU A 73 -5.03 -5.91 -5.33
N LYS A 74 -4.83 -5.20 -4.20
CA LYS A 74 -4.23 -3.87 -4.18
C LYS A 74 -2.77 -3.96 -4.60
N LEU A 75 -2.33 -3.02 -5.43
CA LEU A 75 -0.90 -2.88 -5.70
C LEU A 75 -0.16 -2.44 -4.44
N MET A 76 1.04 -2.99 -4.26
CA MET A 76 1.91 -2.73 -3.13
C MET A 76 3.26 -2.18 -3.60
N GLY A 77 3.87 -1.32 -2.80
CA GLY A 77 5.18 -0.76 -3.06
C GLY A 77 5.68 0.10 -1.90
N THR A 78 6.87 0.68 -2.04
CA THR A 78 7.35 1.65 -1.06
C THR A 78 6.51 2.94 -1.13
N VAL A 79 6.09 3.45 0.03
CA VAL A 79 5.36 4.72 0.16
C VAL A 79 6.05 5.64 1.17
N LEU A 80 5.82 6.95 1.03
CA LEU A 80 6.15 7.96 2.04
C LEU A 80 4.84 8.62 2.46
N GLY A 81 4.51 8.55 3.75
CA GLY A 81 3.22 9.01 4.27
C GLY A 81 3.31 9.53 5.70
N GLU A 82 2.26 10.25 6.08
CA GLU A 82 2.07 10.78 7.44
C GLU A 82 0.98 9.98 8.15
N ILE A 83 1.22 9.57 9.39
CA ILE A 83 0.23 8.83 10.17
C ILE A 83 -0.95 9.74 10.50
N ILE A 84 -2.15 9.30 10.13
CA ILE A 84 -3.40 10.03 10.43
C ILE A 84 -4.24 9.39 11.55
N GLU A 85 -4.03 8.11 11.83
CA GLU A 85 -4.68 7.35 12.90
C GLU A 85 -3.79 6.17 13.30
N SER A 86 -3.75 5.80 14.59
CA SER A 86 -2.84 4.74 15.07
C SER A 86 -3.36 3.98 16.28
N ASN A 87 -3.29 2.65 16.19
CA ASN A 87 -3.47 1.72 17.30
C ASN A 87 -2.12 1.18 17.83
N HIS A 88 -0.99 1.85 17.54
CA HIS A 88 0.34 1.42 17.97
C HIS A 88 0.97 2.38 19.01
N PRO A 89 1.65 1.85 20.06
CA PRO A 89 2.24 2.67 21.11
C PRO A 89 3.47 3.49 20.66
N GLU A 90 4.17 3.10 19.60
CA GLU A 90 5.39 3.81 19.14
C GLU A 90 5.20 4.65 17.87
N TYR A 91 4.13 4.41 17.11
CA TYR A 91 3.83 5.13 15.86
C TYR A 91 2.67 6.07 16.12
N LYS A 92 2.91 7.38 16.07
CA LYS A 92 1.95 8.40 16.51
C LYS A 92 1.43 9.20 15.33
N LYS A 93 0.18 9.65 15.45
CA LYS A 93 -0.41 10.59 14.50
C LYS A 93 0.51 11.80 14.31
N GLY A 94 0.74 12.18 13.06
CA GLY A 94 1.69 13.23 12.67
C GLY A 94 3.11 12.73 12.37
N ASP A 95 3.49 11.52 12.80
CA ASP A 95 4.78 10.94 12.38
C ASP A 95 4.80 10.77 10.86
N VAL A 96 5.91 11.13 10.23
CA VAL A 96 6.16 10.85 8.82
C VAL A 96 7.10 9.66 8.71
N LEU A 97 6.79 8.73 7.83
CA LEU A 97 7.58 7.52 7.65
C LEU A 97 7.55 7.01 6.22
N ARG A 98 8.62 6.31 5.87
CA ARG A 98 8.66 5.39 4.73
C ARG A 98 8.17 4.03 5.20
N SER A 99 7.36 3.33 4.42
CA SER A 99 6.98 1.92 4.65
C SER A 99 6.75 1.19 3.34
N TYR A 100 6.63 -0.13 3.40
CA TYR A 100 5.94 -0.88 2.35
C TYR A 100 4.43 -0.70 2.54
N GLY A 101 3.68 -0.35 1.49
CA GLY A 101 2.28 0.03 1.61
C GLY A 101 1.53 -0.09 0.29
N GLN A 102 0.24 0.21 0.33
CA GLN A 102 -0.61 0.17 -0.86
C GLN A 102 -0.35 1.38 -1.75
N TRP A 103 -0.44 1.19 -3.07
CA TRP A 103 -0.55 2.28 -4.03
C TRP A 103 -1.94 2.91 -3.94
N SER A 104 -2.10 3.79 -2.98
CA SER A 104 -3.38 4.36 -2.57
C SER A 104 -3.22 5.73 -1.93
N ASP A 105 -4.34 6.43 -1.72
CA ASP A 105 -4.36 7.66 -0.91
C ASP A 105 -3.99 7.36 0.56
N TYR A 106 -4.39 6.18 1.07
CA TYR A 106 -4.14 5.74 2.45
C TYR A 106 -3.70 4.29 2.54
N SER A 107 -2.76 3.98 3.44
CA SER A 107 -2.30 2.62 3.72
C SER A 107 -2.55 2.23 5.16
N VAL A 108 -3.10 1.02 5.37
CA VAL A 108 -3.07 0.36 6.69
C VAL A 108 -1.73 -0.36 6.78
N VAL A 109 -0.93 0.05 7.76
CA VAL A 109 0.44 -0.42 7.93
C VAL A 109 0.53 -1.30 9.17
N ASP A 110 0.95 -2.54 8.96
CA ASP A 110 1.39 -3.45 10.01
C ASP A 110 2.91 -3.31 10.17
N PRO A 111 3.42 -2.75 11.29
CA PRO A 111 4.84 -2.53 11.46
C PRO A 111 5.69 -3.80 11.47
N THR A 112 5.09 -4.97 11.70
CA THR A 112 5.80 -6.25 11.74
C THR A 112 6.13 -6.79 10.35
N GLU A 113 5.34 -6.43 9.35
CA GLU A 113 5.44 -6.93 7.96
C GLU A 113 5.83 -5.84 6.95
N MET A 114 5.61 -4.57 7.29
CA MET A 114 5.70 -3.46 6.34
C MET A 114 6.89 -2.52 6.58
N TYR A 115 7.79 -2.91 7.50
CA TYR A 115 9.10 -2.30 7.74
C TYR A 115 9.11 -0.76 7.76
N PRO A 116 8.23 -0.10 8.54
CA PRO A 116 8.17 1.35 8.60
C PRO A 116 9.46 1.94 9.20
N SER A 117 9.86 3.10 8.69
CA SER A 117 11.01 3.86 9.18
C SER A 117 10.64 5.34 9.23
N LYS A 118 10.62 5.93 10.44
CA LYS A 118 10.34 7.35 10.61
C LYS A 118 11.39 8.19 9.90
N VAL A 119 10.94 9.28 9.28
CA VAL A 119 11.80 10.26 8.62
C VAL A 119 11.60 11.61 9.27
N ASN A 120 12.70 12.37 9.40
CA ASN A 120 12.66 13.76 9.83
C ASN A 120 12.69 14.63 8.57
N ILE A 121 11.58 15.31 8.28
CA ILE A 121 11.45 16.29 7.20
C ILE A 121 10.99 17.63 7.75
#